data_AF-A0A926Z8G2-F1
#
_entry.id   AF-A0A926Z8G2-F1
#
_cell.length_a   1.000
_cell.length_b   1.000
_cell.length_c   1.000
_cell.angle_alpha   90.00
_cell.angle_beta   90.00
_cell.angle_gamma   90.00
#
_symmetry.space_group_name_H-M   'P 1'
#
loop_
_entity.id
_entity.type
_entity.pdbx_description
1 polymer ?
#
loop_
_entity_poly.entity_id
_entity_poly.type
_entity_poly.pdbx_seq_one_letter_code
_entity_poly.pdbx_strand_id
1 'polypeptide(L)'
;MAETTEQMIARTQEMLLDLSRQLDDILKDRDTRMDGRPWTKLEAAKWLGVHPDTLKDYRKEWTEGIHYFRLLGGECRYNPEMVKDWLENRSNPQAHERAIAVWNSKRLCNQNLRTACRKAG
;
A
#
# COMPACT_ATOMS: atom_id res chain seq x y z
N MET A 1 -11.43 -13.95 50.92
CA MET A 1 -11.13 -14.77 49.73
C MET A 1 -10.09 -13.99 48.94
N ALA A 2 -8.80 -14.23 49.19
CA ALA A 2 -7.72 -13.54 48.50
C ALA A 2 -7.60 -14.13 47.09
N GLU A 3 -7.66 -13.28 46.07
CA GLU A 3 -7.43 -13.68 44.68
C GLU A 3 -6.01 -14.23 44.58
N THR A 4 -5.85 -15.47 44.13
CA THR A 4 -4.52 -16.12 44.09
C THR A 4 -3.66 -15.44 43.03
N THR A 5 -2.35 -15.36 43.27
CA THR A 5 -1.37 -14.75 42.35
C THR A 5 -1.47 -15.33 40.93
N GLU A 6 -1.83 -16.60 40.81
CA GLU A 6 -2.09 -17.29 39.55
C GLU A 6 -3.26 -16.67 38.76
N GLN A 7 -4.34 -16.27 39.44
CA GLN A 7 -5.49 -15.63 38.80
C GLN A 7 -5.14 -14.24 38.27
N MET A 8 -4.30 -13.49 38.99
CA MET A 8 -3.82 -12.17 38.55
C MET A 8 -2.91 -12.29 37.33
N ILE A 9 -2.02 -13.28 37.30
CA ILE A 9 -1.14 -13.55 36.15
C ILE A 9 -1.97 -13.94 34.93
N ALA A 10 -2.94 -14.85 35.08
CA ALA A 10 -3.80 -15.28 33.98
C ALA A 10 -4.61 -14.12 33.39
N ARG A 11 -5.20 -13.26 34.24
CA ARG A 11 -5.92 -12.06 33.80
C ARG A 11 -5.02 -11.07 33.06
N THR A 12 -3.79 -10.93 33.51
CA THR A 12 -2.79 -10.07 32.87
C THR A 12 -2.37 -10.64 31.51
N GLN A 13 -2.18 -11.96 31.42
CA GLN A 13 -1.87 -12.64 30.16
C GLN A 13 -3.01 -12.53 29.15
N GLU A 14 -4.26 -12.67 29.58
CA GLU A 14 -5.44 -12.48 28.73
C GLU A 14 -5.54 -11.04 28.20
N MET A 15 -5.28 -10.04 29.05
CA MET A 15 -5.22 -8.64 28.63
C MET A 15 -4.12 -8.40 27.58
N LEU A 16 -2.92 -8.97 27.77
CA LEU A 16 -1.82 -8.83 26.81
C LEU A 16 -2.12 -9.51 25.47
N LEU A 17 -2.82 -10.64 25.49
CA LEU A 17 -3.27 -11.34 24.27
C LEU A 17 -4.37 -10.55 23.56
N ASP A 18 -5.33 -9.97 24.28
CA ASP A 18 -6.37 -9.14 23.68
C ASP A 18 -5.79 -7.84 23.08
N LEU A 19 -4.84 -7.20 23.77
CA LEU A 19 -4.08 -6.05 23.23
C LEU A 19 -3.29 -6.43 21.97
N SER A 20 -2.65 -7.60 21.97
CA SER A 20 -1.95 -8.10 20.78
C SER A 20 -2.93 -8.34 19.62
N ARG A 21 -4.11 -8.91 19.92
CA ARG A 21 -5.17 -9.13 18.93
C ARG A 21 -5.73 -7.82 18.37
N GLN A 22 -5.90 -6.79 19.21
CA GLN A 22 -6.29 -5.45 18.77
C GLN A 22 -5.24 -4.85 17.83
N LEU A 23 -3.95 -5.04 18.12
CA LEU A 23 -2.87 -4.58 17.26
C LEU A 23 -2.84 -5.34 15.92
N ASP A 24 -3.06 -6.65 15.93
CA ASP A 24 -3.21 -7.47 14.72
C ASP A 24 -4.41 -7.04 13.87
N ASP A 25 -5.53 -6.65 14.48
CA ASP A 25 -6.71 -6.15 13.76
C ASP A 25 -6.44 -4.79 13.09
N ILE A 26 -5.74 -3.89 13.81
CA ILE A 26 -5.25 -2.61 13.26
C ILE A 26 -4.27 -2.83 12.11
N LEU A 27 -3.38 -3.81 12.23
CA LEU A 27 -2.40 -4.17 11.20
C LEU A 27 -3.05 -4.92 10.03
N LYS A 28 -4.13 -5.66 10.24
CA LYS A 28 -4.93 -6.29 9.17
C LYS A 28 -5.71 -5.27 8.36
N ASP A 29 -6.27 -4.22 8.95
CA ASP A 29 -6.84 -3.10 8.16
C ASP A 29 -5.74 -2.39 7.33
N ARG A 30 -4.50 -2.42 7.83
CA ARG A 30 -3.27 -1.98 7.15
C ARG A 30 -2.70 -2.98 6.11
N ASP A 31 -3.35 -4.11 5.85
CA ASP A 31 -2.90 -5.11 4.85
C ASP A 31 -4.02 -5.60 3.91
N THR A 32 -5.29 -5.54 4.32
CA THR A 32 -6.45 -6.17 3.66
C THR A 32 -6.97 -5.52 2.36
N ARG A 33 -6.17 -4.71 1.65
CA ARG A 33 -6.59 -4.11 0.35
C ARG A 33 -5.53 -4.21 -0.74
N MET A 34 -4.92 -5.38 -0.86
CA MET A 34 -4.06 -5.72 -1.99
C MET A 34 -4.86 -6.37 -3.15
N ASP A 35 -6.04 -5.84 -3.49
CA ASP A 35 -6.74 -6.21 -4.73
C ASP A 35 -6.08 -5.63 -6.00
N GLY A 36 -4.90 -5.00 -5.86
CA GLY A 36 -4.20 -4.35 -6.97
C GLY A 36 -4.96 -3.15 -7.54
N ARG A 37 -6.03 -2.71 -6.87
CA ARG A 37 -6.84 -1.56 -7.27
C ARG A 37 -6.10 -0.26 -6.96
N PRO A 38 -6.10 0.69 -7.90
CA PRO A 38 -5.52 2.00 -7.64
C PRO A 38 -6.38 2.79 -6.63
N TRP A 39 -5.72 3.39 -5.64
CA TRP A 39 -6.33 4.19 -4.56
C TRP A 39 -6.89 5.52 -5.07
N THR A 40 -7.96 6.00 -4.42
CA THR A 40 -8.43 7.38 -4.58
C THR A 40 -7.52 8.38 -3.85
N LYS A 41 -7.70 9.69 -4.09
CA LYS A 41 -6.96 10.76 -3.40
C LYS A 41 -7.07 10.65 -1.87
N LEU A 42 -8.28 10.40 -1.36
CA LEU A 42 -8.52 10.32 0.07
C LEU A 42 -7.90 9.06 0.69
N GLU A 43 -7.99 7.93 -0.01
CA GLU A 43 -7.35 6.69 0.42
C GLU A 43 -5.83 6.84 0.47
N ALA A 44 -5.21 7.36 -0.59
CA ALA A 44 -3.76 7.59 -0.62
C ALA A 44 -3.30 8.53 0.50
N ALA A 45 -4.06 9.60 0.77
CA ALA A 45 -3.76 10.52 1.86
C ALA A 45 -3.83 9.84 3.24
N LYS A 46 -4.90 9.05 3.48
CA LYS A 46 -5.09 8.29 4.72
C LYS A 46 -3.95 7.29 4.94
N TRP A 47 -3.56 6.58 3.89
CA TRP A 47 -2.48 5.59 3.95
C TRP A 47 -1.11 6.19 4.18
N LEU A 48 -0.83 7.33 3.57
CA LEU A 48 0.43 8.06 3.75
C LEU A 48 0.46 8.85 5.06
N GLY A 49 -0.68 8.97 5.77
CA GLY A 49 -0.78 9.80 6.97
C GLY A 49 -0.59 11.30 6.69
N VAL A 50 -0.86 11.76 5.47
CA VAL A 50 -0.68 13.16 5.05
C VAL A 50 -1.99 13.81 4.67
N HIS A 51 -2.01 15.15 4.65
CA HIS A 51 -3.16 15.89 4.17
C HIS A 51 -3.36 15.66 2.65
N PRO A 52 -4.60 15.58 2.14
CA PRO A 52 -4.84 15.33 0.72
C PRO A 52 -4.22 16.37 -0.23
N ASP A 53 -3.97 17.59 0.24
CA ASP A 53 -3.28 18.61 -0.56
C ASP A 53 -1.78 18.37 -0.69
N THR A 54 -1.14 17.71 0.29
CA THR A 54 0.28 17.32 0.23
C THR A 54 0.57 16.36 -0.92
N LEU A 55 -0.43 15.59 -1.37
CA LEU A 55 -0.34 14.76 -2.58
C LEU A 55 -0.11 15.58 -3.86
N LYS A 56 -0.41 16.89 -3.88
CA LYS A 56 -0.10 17.76 -5.02
C LYS A 56 1.41 18.01 -5.11
N ASP A 57 2.08 18.17 -3.97
CA ASP A 57 3.53 18.36 -3.93
C ASP A 57 4.27 17.07 -4.28
N TYR A 58 3.85 15.93 -3.72
CA TYR A 58 4.45 14.64 -4.06
C TYR A 58 4.28 14.27 -5.53
N ARG A 59 3.19 14.72 -6.17
CA ARG A 59 2.99 14.54 -7.61
C ARG A 59 4.05 15.22 -8.50
N LYS A 60 4.85 16.14 -7.98
CA LYS A 60 5.97 16.74 -8.72
C LYS A 60 7.13 15.74 -8.90
N GLU A 61 7.28 14.81 -7.96
CA GLU A 61 8.32 13.78 -7.97
C GLU A 61 7.80 12.46 -8.58
N TRP A 62 6.47 12.30 -8.67
CA TRP A 62 5.83 11.09 -9.16
C TRP A 62 5.61 11.12 -10.67
N THR A 63 5.71 9.94 -11.29
CA THR A 63 5.53 9.77 -12.73
C THR A 63 4.11 9.28 -13.06
N GLU A 64 3.44 9.97 -14.00
CA GLU A 64 2.13 9.56 -14.51
C GLU A 64 2.24 8.21 -15.24
N GLY A 65 1.30 7.31 -14.98
CA GLY A 65 1.29 5.93 -15.47
C GLY A 65 2.09 4.93 -14.63
N ILE A 66 2.84 5.38 -13.60
CA ILE A 66 3.56 4.51 -12.67
C ILE A 66 2.98 4.66 -11.26
N HIS A 67 3.09 5.87 -10.70
CA HIS A 67 2.63 6.20 -9.34
C HIS A 67 1.17 6.63 -9.32
N TYR A 68 0.68 7.27 -10.38
CA TYR A 68 -0.71 7.66 -10.50
C TYR A 68 -1.18 7.57 -11.95
N PHE A 69 -2.49 7.41 -12.13
CA PHE A 69 -3.16 7.33 -13.42
C PHE A 69 -4.23 8.40 -13.47
N ARG A 70 -4.27 9.15 -14.59
CA ARG A 70 -5.34 10.10 -14.86
C ARG A 70 -6.46 9.39 -15.61
N LEU A 71 -7.66 9.41 -15.04
CA LEU A 71 -8.85 8.89 -15.70
C LEU A 71 -9.43 9.93 -16.67
N LEU A 72 -10.27 9.46 -17.60
CA LEU A 72 -10.91 10.30 -18.63
C LEU A 72 -11.80 11.42 -18.04
N GLY A 73 -12.15 11.37 -16.76
CA GLY A 73 -12.85 12.44 -16.03
C GLY A 73 -11.95 13.41 -15.25
N GLY A 74 -10.63 13.35 -15.44
CA GLY A 74 -9.66 14.19 -14.74
C GLY A 74 -9.32 13.75 -13.31
N GLU A 75 -10.04 12.77 -12.76
CA GLU A 75 -9.72 12.18 -11.47
C GLU A 75 -8.41 11.38 -11.55
N CYS A 76 -7.54 11.60 -10.57
CA CYS A 76 -6.27 10.86 -10.43
C CYS A 76 -6.45 9.71 -9.44
N ARG A 77 -6.04 8.51 -9.85
CA ARG A 77 -5.91 7.35 -8.95
C ARG A 77 -4.46 6.96 -8.76
N TYR A 78 -4.11 6.42 -7.61
CA TYR A 78 -2.75 6.19 -7.18
C TYR A 78 -2.44 4.70 -7.12
N ASN A 79 -1.25 4.32 -7.57
CA ASN A 79 -0.79 2.94 -7.49
C ASN A 79 -0.26 2.66 -6.07
N PRO A 80 -0.91 1.78 -5.30
CA PRO A 80 -0.50 1.51 -3.92
C PRO A 80 0.94 1.00 -3.80
N GLU A 81 1.35 0.09 -4.69
CA GLU A 81 2.67 -0.54 -4.63
C GLU A 81 3.79 0.49 -4.87
N MET A 82 3.66 1.31 -5.93
CA MET A 82 4.67 2.30 -6.27
C MET A 82 4.69 3.51 -5.34
N VAL A 83 3.54 3.89 -4.77
CA VAL A 83 3.47 4.97 -3.78
C VAL A 83 4.07 4.54 -2.44
N LYS A 84 3.86 3.29 -2.00
CA LYS A 84 4.55 2.74 -0.81
C LYS A 84 6.05 2.65 -1.05
N ASP A 85 6.47 2.05 -2.17
CA ASP A 85 7.89 1.92 -2.51
C ASP A 85 8.59 3.29 -2.53
N TRP A 86 7.96 4.31 -3.12
CA TRP A 86 8.50 5.68 -3.11
C TRP A 86 8.64 6.23 -1.68
N LEU A 87 7.68 5.98 -0.79
CA LEU A 87 7.75 6.46 0.59
C LEU A 87 8.89 5.78 1.35
N GLU A 88 9.05 4.46 1.20
CA GLU A 88 10.12 3.68 1.85
C GLU A 88 11.50 4.04 1.29
N ASN A 89 11.60 4.23 -0.03
CA ASN A 89 12.84 4.54 -0.72
C ASN A 89 13.07 6.04 -0.94
N ARG A 90 12.36 6.92 -0.22
CA ARG A 90 12.49 8.38 -0.41
C ARG A 90 13.91 8.90 -0.22
N SER A 91 14.68 8.28 0.68
CA SER A 91 16.08 8.61 0.94
C SER A 91 17.07 7.87 0.02
N ASN A 92 16.59 6.95 -0.83
CA ASN A 92 17.41 6.15 -1.74
C ASN A 92 16.82 6.08 -3.16
N PRO A 93 17.06 7.12 -3.98
CA PRO A 93 16.51 7.20 -5.34
C PRO A 93 16.90 6.00 -6.23
N GLN A 94 18.10 5.45 -6.07
CA GLN A 94 18.56 4.29 -6.85
C GLN A 94 17.78 3.01 -6.55
N ALA A 95 17.33 2.82 -5.31
CA ALA A 95 16.45 1.69 -4.97
C ALA A 95 15.09 1.86 -5.66
N HIS A 96 14.56 3.08 -5.65
CA HIS A 96 13.30 3.40 -6.30
C HIS A 96 13.35 3.21 -7.83
N GLU A 97 14.41 3.65 -8.50
CA GLU A 97 14.60 3.46 -9.94
C GLU A 97 14.62 1.97 -10.33
N ARG A 98 15.25 1.13 -9.50
CA ARG A 98 15.24 -0.33 -9.69
C ARG A 98 13.85 -0.91 -9.54
N ALA A 99 13.08 -0.47 -8.54
CA ALA A 99 11.69 -0.88 -8.36
C ALA A 99 10.82 -0.49 -9.57
N ILE A 100 11.02 0.72 -10.12
CA ILE A 100 10.36 1.18 -11.35
C ILE A 100 10.72 0.28 -12.55
N ALA A 101 11.99 -0.09 -12.70
CA ALA A 101 12.43 -0.98 -13.79
C ALA A 101 11.77 -2.37 -13.70
N VAL A 102 11.67 -2.92 -12.47
CA VAL A 102 10.97 -4.18 -12.21
C VAL A 102 9.47 -4.05 -12.51
N TRP A 103 8.84 -2.97 -12.06
CA TRP A 103 7.43 -2.68 -12.34
C TRP A 103 7.14 -2.61 -13.84
N ASN A 104 7.96 -1.89 -14.60
CA ASN A 104 7.82 -1.80 -16.06
C ASN A 104 8.02 -3.17 -16.73
N SER A 105 8.98 -3.97 -16.27
CA SER A 105 9.21 -5.32 -16.78
C SER A 105 8.00 -6.24 -16.56
N LYS A 106 7.40 -6.20 -15.36
CA LYS A 106 6.14 -6.92 -15.05
C LYS A 106 4.99 -6.46 -15.93
N ARG A 107 4.90 -5.15 -16.22
CA ARG A 107 3.83 -4.60 -17.05
C ARG A 107 3.98 -4.96 -18.53
N LEU A 108 5.21 -5.05 -19.02
CA LEU A 108 5.54 -5.42 -20.40
C LEU A 108 5.33 -6.91 -20.65
N CYS A 109 5.77 -7.79 -19.73
CA CYS A 109 5.54 -9.23 -19.89
C CYS A 109 4.04 -9.57 -19.91
N ASN A 110 3.24 -8.86 -19.11
CA ASN A 110 1.79 -9.03 -19.07
C ASN A 110 1.08 -8.46 -20.33
N GLN A 111 1.68 -7.49 -21.03
CA GLN A 111 1.17 -7.01 -22.32
C GLN A 111 1.46 -7.97 -23.47
N ASN A 112 2.66 -8.55 -23.52
CA ASN A 112 3.07 -9.50 -24.56
C ASN A 112 2.20 -10.78 -24.54
N LEU A 113 1.80 -11.25 -23.36
CA LEU A 113 0.86 -12.36 -23.22
C LEU A 113 -0.54 -12.04 -23.79
N ARG A 114 -1.02 -10.80 -23.61
CA ARG A 114 -2.32 -10.36 -24.16
C ARG A 114 -2.31 -10.15 -25.66
N THR A 115 -1.15 -9.85 -26.26
CA THR A 115 -1.01 -9.73 -27.72
C THR A 115 -0.80 -11.09 -28.39
N ALA A 116 -0.07 -12.01 -27.76
CA ALA A 116 0.08 -13.38 -28.23
C ALA A 116 -1.28 -14.10 -28.37
N CYS A 117 -2.19 -13.90 -27.42
CA CYS A 117 -3.54 -14.49 -27.46
C CYS A 117 -4.42 -13.92 -28.60
N ARG A 118 -4.22 -12.67 -29.04
CA ARG A 118 -5.03 -12.06 -30.12
C ARG A 118 -4.61 -12.46 -31.54
N LYS A 119 -3.40 -13.01 -31.73
CA LYS A 119 -2.93 -13.47 -33.05
C LYS A 119 -3.26 -14.92 -33.36
N ALA A 120 -3.95 -15.62 -32.44
CA ALA A 120 -4.36 -17.02 -32.58
C ALA A 120 -5.88 -17.18 -32.80
N GLY A 121 -6.58 -16.12 -33.24
CA GLY A 121 -8.00 -16.14 -33.58
C GLY A 121 -8.24 -15.74 -35.02
#